data_AF-A0AAE6SPC9-F1
#
_entry.id   AF-A0AAE6SPC9-F1
#
_cell.length_a   1.000
_cell.length_b   1.000
_cell.length_c   1.000
_cell.angle_alpha   90.00
_cell.angle_beta   90.00
_cell.angle_gamma   90.00
#
_symmetry.space_group_name_H-M   'P 1'
#
loop_
_entity.id
_entity.type
_entity.pdbx_description
1 polymer ?
#
loop_
_entity_poly.entity_id
_entity_poly.type
_entity_poly.pdbx_seq_one_letter_code
_entity_poly.pdbx_strand_id
1 'polypeptide(L)' 'MSSIQLDLTVSEAKIILEALTEMEAKMTAICETSADEDEVADVGNDLIEVRLLLNPLKKQAITQFGENVINFSRELL' A
#
# COMPACT_ATOMS: atom_id res chain seq x y z
N MET A 1 -7.35 -22.28 -3.36
CA MET A 1 -7.19 -20.83 -3.16
C MET A 1 -7.25 -20.20 -4.54
N SER A 2 -8.23 -19.34 -4.79
CA SER A 2 -8.38 -18.68 -6.09
C SER A 2 -7.52 -17.42 -6.09
N SER A 3 -6.84 -17.12 -7.19
CA SER A 3 -5.98 -15.95 -7.32
C SER A 3 -6.40 -15.09 -8.51
N ILE A 4 -6.10 -13.79 -8.41
CA ILE A 4 -6.19 -12.84 -9.52
C ILE A 4 -4.74 -12.53 -9.94
N GLN A 5 -4.47 -12.55 -11.24
CA GLN A 5 -3.19 -12.13 -11.81
C GLN A 5 -3.37 -10.74 -12.46
N LEU A 6 -2.42 -9.85 -12.20
CA LEU A 6 -2.36 -8.52 -12.78
C LEU A 6 -0.95 -8.31 -13.36
N ASP A 7 -0.88 -8.08 -14.66
CA ASP A 7 0.33 -7.60 -15.32
C ASP A 7 0.30 -6.07 -15.32
N LEU A 8 1.35 -5.45 -14.78
CA LEU A 8 1.41 -4.01 -14.57
C LEU A 8 2.61 -3.42 -15.31
N THR A 9 2.39 -2.29 -15.97
CA THR A 9 3.46 -1.39 -16.39
C THR A 9 4.03 -0.62 -15.19
N VAL A 10 5.20 0.01 -15.37
CA VAL A 10 5.83 0.84 -14.32
C VAL A 10 4.86 1.90 -13.77
N SER A 11 4.12 2.58 -14.65
CA SER A 11 3.18 3.64 -14.26
C SER A 11 1.99 3.10 -13.47
N GLU A 12 1.45 1.95 -13.85
CA GLU A 12 0.32 1.33 -13.14
C GLU A 12 0.77 0.80 -11.78
N ALA A 13 1.94 0.14 -11.71
CA ALA A 13 2.54 -0.29 -10.46
C ALA A 13 2.77 0.90 -9.52
N LYS A 14 3.26 2.04 -10.04
CA LYS A 14 3.47 3.26 -9.26
C LYS A 14 2.16 3.80 -8.68
N ILE A 15 1.10 3.89 -9.48
CA ILE A 15 -0.23 4.34 -9.03
C ILE A 15 -0.77 3.44 -7.91
N ILE A 16 -0.69 2.12 -8.10
CA ILE A 16 -1.18 1.16 -7.10
C ILE A 16 -0.36 1.24 -5.81
N LEU A 17 0.97 1.31 -5.92
CA LEU A 17 1.85 1.41 -4.74
C LEU A 17 1.63 2.72 -3.98
N GLU A 18 1.43 3.84 -4.68
CA GLU A 18 1.12 5.14 -4.05
C GLU A 18 -0.20 5.06 -3.28
N ALA A 19 -1.25 4.55 -3.92
CA ALA A 19 -2.57 4.40 -3.30
C ALA A 19 -2.56 3.48 -2.07
N LEU A 20 -1.89 2.32 -2.16
CA LEU A 20 -1.74 1.40 -1.04
C LEU A 20 -0.92 2.02 0.10
N THR A 21 0.13 2.79 -0.22
CA THR A 21 0.97 3.48 0.78
C THR A 21 0.17 4.56 1.51
N GLU A 22 -0.62 5.35 0.79
CA GLU A 22 -1.50 6.35 1.41
C GLU A 22 -2.58 5.71 2.29
N MET A 23 -3.17 4.60 1.84
CA MET A 23 -4.19 3.88 2.59
C MET A 23 -3.62 3.29 3.88
N GLU A 24 -2.44 2.67 3.81
CA GLU A 24 -1.71 2.16 4.98
C GLU A 24 -1.43 3.26 6.01
N ALA A 25 -0.99 4.44 5.55
CA ALA A 25 -0.73 5.59 6.43
C ALA A 25 -2.02 6.11 7.08
N LYS A 26 -3.11 6.23 6.32
CA LYS A 26 -4.42 6.68 6.84
C LYS A 26 -4.97 5.71 7.89
N MET A 27 -4.93 4.40 7.61
CA MET A 27 -5.40 3.37 8.54
C MET A 27 -4.52 3.31 9.80
N THR A 28 -3.20 3.43 9.64
CA THR A 28 -2.28 3.51 10.79
C THR A 28 -2.62 4.70 11.68
N ALA A 29 -2.87 5.87 11.09
CA ALA A 29 -3.26 7.06 11.85
C ALA A 29 -4.58 6.86 12.64
N ILE A 30 -5.57 6.16 12.06
CA ILE A 30 -6.81 5.82 12.77
C ILE A 30 -6.51 4.92 13.97
N CYS A 31 -5.76 3.84 13.76
CA CYS A 31 -5.39 2.90 14.84
C CYS A 31 -4.60 3.56 15.98
N GLU A 32 -3.83 4.62 15.69
CA GLU A 32 -3.02 5.34 16.67
C GLU A 32 -3.78 6.45 17.40
N THR A 33 -4.84 7.00 16.81
CA THR A 33 -5.48 8.23 17.31
C THR A 33 -6.95 8.09 17.68
N SER A 34 -7.64 7.04 17.22
CA SER A 34 -9.03 6.81 17.60
C SER A 34 -9.14 6.40 19.07
N ALA A 35 -10.21 6.88 19.71
CA ALA A 35 -10.58 6.50 21.07
C ALA A 35 -11.68 5.41 21.08
N ASP A 36 -12.17 5.01 19.90
CA ASP A 36 -13.15 3.94 19.74
C ASP A 36 -12.40 2.60 19.54
N GLU A 37 -12.48 1.72 20.55
CA GLU A 37 -11.79 0.43 20.53
C GLU A 37 -12.29 -0.50 19.40
N ASP A 38 -13.57 -0.41 19.03
CA ASP A 38 -14.14 -1.23 17.97
C ASP A 38 -13.62 -0.75 16.59
N GLU A 39 -13.53 0.57 16.39
CA GLU A 39 -12.94 1.14 15.17
C GLU A 39 -11.47 0.74 15.01
N VAL A 40 -10.69 0.80 16.09
CA VAL A 40 -9.28 0.38 16.08
C VAL A 40 -9.15 -1.11 15.74
N ALA A 41 -10.04 -1.96 16.28
CA ALA A 41 -10.03 -3.39 15.99
C ALA A 41 -10.38 -3.68 14.52
N ASP A 42 -11.43 -3.06 14.00
CA ASP A 42 -11.90 -3.27 12.62
C ASP A 42 -10.87 -2.75 11.61
N VAL A 43 -10.41 -1.50 11.76
CA VAL A 43 -9.41 -0.89 10.87
C VAL A 43 -8.06 -1.58 11.03
N GLY A 44 -7.72 -2.05 12.23
CA GLY A 44 -6.50 -2.81 12.50
C GLY A 44 -6.44 -4.12 11.71
N ASN A 45 -7.58 -4.82 11.57
CA ASN A 45 -7.67 -6.03 10.76
C ASN A 45 -7.48 -5.72 9.27
N ASP A 46 -8.14 -4.68 8.75
CA ASP A 46 -8.00 -4.27 7.35
C ASP A 46 -6.57 -3.79 7.03
N LEU A 47 -5.93 -3.07 7.96
CA LEU A 47 -4.55 -2.62 7.83
C LEU A 47 -3.57 -3.79 7.68
N ILE A 48 -3.81 -4.92 8.36
CA ILE A 48 -3.01 -6.13 8.20
C ILE A 48 -3.11 -6.64 6.77
N GLU A 49 -4.32 -6.73 6.21
CA GLU A 49 -4.53 -7.17 4.83
C GLU A 49 -3.86 -6.24 3.81
N VAL A 50 -3.95 -4.92 4.02
CA VAL A 50 -3.25 -3.92 3.18
C VAL A 50 -1.74 -4.15 3.23
N ARG A 51 -1.16 -4.36 4.41
CA ARG A 51 0.29 -4.62 4.56
C ARG A 51 0.71 -5.95 3.95
N LEU A 52 -0.13 -6.98 4.03
CA LEU A 52 0.11 -8.29 3.39
C LEU A 52 0.13 -8.19 1.86
N LEU A 53 -0.60 -7.25 1.27
CA LEU A 53 -0.54 -6.95 -0.16
C LEU A 53 0.64 -6.00 -0.52
N LEU A 54 0.75 -4.87 0.18
CA LEU A 54 1.68 -3.79 -0.13
C LEU A 54 3.14 -4.26 -0.06
N ASN A 55 3.52 -4.95 1.02
CA ASN A 55 4.91 -5.33 1.26
C ASN A 55 5.51 -6.23 0.16
N PRO A 56 4.88 -7.36 -0.22
CA PRO A 56 5.39 -8.19 -1.31
C PRO A 56 5.29 -7.49 -2.67
N LEU A 57 4.23 -6.72 -2.94
CA LEU A 57 4.08 -6.00 -4.20
C LEU A 57 5.19 -4.95 -4.36
N LYS A 58 5.49 -4.18 -3.31
CA LYS A 58 6.57 -3.20 -3.28
C LYS A 58 7.93 -3.85 -3.58
N LYS A 59 8.22 -4.99 -2.94
CA LYS A 59 9.46 -5.74 -3.19
C LYS A 59 9.55 -6.24 -4.63
N GLN A 60 8.47 -6.77 -5.18
CA GLN A 60 8.40 -7.24 -6.57
C GLN A 60 8.60 -6.09 -7.56
N ALA A 61 7.91 -4.96 -7.35
CA ALA A 61 8.02 -3.79 -8.20
C ALA A 61 9.43 -3.20 -8.20
N ILE A 62 10.09 -3.08 -7.04
CA ILE A 62 11.49 -2.62 -6.96
C ILE A 62 12.41 -3.58 -7.72
N THR A 63 12.21 -4.88 -7.56
CA THR A 63 13.01 -5.89 -8.26
C THR A 63 12.87 -5.80 -9.79
N GLN A 64 11.65 -5.53 -10.28
CA GLN A 64 11.34 -5.49 -11.71
C GLN A 64 11.66 -4.14 -12.37
N PHE A 65 11.41 -3.03 -11.68
CA PHE A 65 11.41 -1.68 -12.25
C PHE A 65 12.44 -0.73 -11.63
N GLY A 66 13.15 -1.17 -10.58
CA GLY A 66 14.10 -0.37 -9.83
C GLY A 66 13.46 0.52 -8.75
N GLU A 67 14.30 1.14 -7.92
CA GLU A 67 13.90 1.94 -6.74
C GLU A 67 13.01 3.13 -7.08
N ASN A 68 13.08 3.67 -8.30
CA ASN A 68 12.30 4.85 -8.65
C ASN A 68 10.78 4.59 -8.73
N VAL A 69 10.35 3.32 -8.78
CA VAL A 69 8.93 2.96 -8.82
C VAL A 69 8.19 3.32 -7.51
N ILE A 70 8.91 3.47 -6.40
CA ILE A 70 8.37 3.87 -5.10
C ILE A 70 8.60 5.35 -4.78
N ASN A 71 9.14 6.13 -5.71
CA ASN A 71 9.32 7.56 -5.55
C ASN A 71 8.06 8.31 -6.03
N PHE A 72 7.20 8.71 -5.11
CA PHE A 72 5.96 9.42 -5.39
C PHE A 72 6.10 10.96 -5.37
N SER A 73 7.33 11.48 -5.26
CA SER A 73 7.55 12.93 -5.27
C SER A 73 7.09 13.56 -6.58
N ARG A 74 6.45 14.74 -6.45
CA ARG A 74 6.03 15.60 -7.56
C ARG A 74 7.01 16.75 -7.82
N GLU A 75 8.13 16.79 -7.10
CA GLU A 75 9.10 17.91 -7.11
C GLU A 75 9.89 18.07 -8.43
N LEU A 76 9.61 17.25 -9.45
CA LEU A 76 10.25 17.30 -10.77
C LEU A 76 9.26 17.54 -11.93
N LEU A 77 8.02 17.94 -11.62
CA LEU A 77 7.01 18.33 -12.62
C LEU A 77 7.07 19.84 -12.93
#